data_AF-A0A8H9GQ91-F1
#
_entry.id   AF-A0A8H9GQ91-F1
#
_cell.length_a   1.000
_cell.length_b   1.000
_cell.length_c   1.000
_cell.angle_alpha   90.00
_cell.angle_beta   90.00
_cell.angle_gamma   90.00
#
_symmetry.space_group_name_H-M   'P 1'
#
loop_
_entity.id
_entity.type
_entity.pdbx_description
1 polymer ?
#
loop_
_entity_poly.entity_id
_entity_poly.type
_entity_poly.pdbx_seq_one_letter_code
_entity_poly.pdbx_strand_id
1 'polypeptide(L)'
;MISGAAQAGSAGAPAAMPVQIGQVWQLTAQPTPGETVTAALRVERELLPVMPDAHTFALTLPGAGGDLYFSPSERGLVLSVVYSETRTYRCFGLWPVGARQVRGVLLSGSVAQTNDQMTRAQRGSDYSFQALMAGLRRVGAGSCTITLR
;
A
#
# COMPACT_ATOMS: atom_id res chain seq x y z
N MET A 1 -45.77 -19.34 6.60
CA MET A 1 -44.57 -19.36 7.46
C MET A 1 -43.34 -19.52 6.57
N ILE A 2 -42.41 -18.57 6.69
CA ILE A 2 -40.94 -18.72 6.65
C ILE A 2 -40.27 -19.14 5.32
N SER A 3 -39.75 -18.11 4.64
CA SER A 3 -38.37 -17.94 4.17
C SER A 3 -37.83 -18.81 3.02
N GLY A 4 -37.89 -18.26 1.79
CA GLY A 4 -36.90 -18.55 0.76
C GLY A 4 -35.67 -17.67 0.97
N ALA A 5 -34.62 -18.27 1.53
CA ALA A 5 -33.36 -17.63 1.85
C ALA A 5 -32.67 -17.00 0.63
N ALA A 6 -32.08 -15.83 0.85
CA ALA A 6 -31.17 -15.17 -0.06
C ALA A 6 -30.01 -16.10 -0.45
N GLN A 7 -29.80 -16.29 -1.75
CA GLN A 7 -28.60 -16.94 -2.25
C GLN A 7 -27.50 -15.89 -2.35
N ALA A 8 -26.86 -15.63 -1.20
CA ALA A 8 -25.53 -15.05 -1.16
C ALA A 8 -24.56 -16.07 -1.78
N GLY A 9 -23.97 -15.73 -2.93
CA GLY A 9 -23.22 -16.68 -3.73
C GLY A 9 -22.26 -16.04 -4.72
N SER A 10 -21.51 -15.04 -4.30
CA SER A 10 -20.23 -14.69 -4.95
C SER A 10 -19.25 -14.19 -3.88
N ALA A 11 -19.00 -15.06 -2.91
CA ALA A 11 -17.79 -15.03 -2.11
C ALA A 11 -16.67 -15.71 -2.92
N GLY A 12 -15.55 -15.02 -3.11
CA GLY A 12 -14.27 -15.71 -3.32
C GLY A 12 -13.69 -15.77 -4.72
N ALA A 13 -14.01 -14.84 -5.64
CA ALA A 13 -13.02 -14.56 -6.67
C ALA A 13 -11.79 -13.94 -5.97
N PRO A 14 -10.59 -14.51 -6.08
CA PRO A 14 -9.38 -13.88 -5.54
C PRO A 14 -9.28 -12.47 -6.10
N ALA A 15 -8.86 -11.52 -5.27
CA ALA A 15 -8.61 -10.17 -5.78
C ALA A 15 -7.56 -10.26 -6.90
N ALA A 16 -7.92 -9.85 -8.11
CA ALA A 16 -6.98 -9.86 -9.22
C ALA A 16 -5.80 -8.93 -8.90
N MET A 17 -4.57 -9.45 -9.10
CA MET A 17 -3.35 -8.66 -8.93
C MET A 17 -3.36 -7.48 -9.91
N PRO A 18 -3.37 -6.22 -9.44
CA PRO A 18 -3.45 -5.06 -10.32
C PRO A 18 -2.09 -4.68 -10.91
N VAL A 19 -1.01 -5.26 -10.40
CA VAL A 19 0.37 -4.91 -10.71
C VAL A 19 0.87 -5.72 -11.90
N GLN A 20 1.47 -5.07 -12.89
CA GLN A 20 2.15 -5.70 -14.01
C GLN A 20 3.50 -5.01 -14.26
N ILE A 21 4.50 -5.79 -14.65
CA ILE A 21 5.80 -5.27 -15.06
C ILE A 21 5.63 -4.30 -16.24
N GLY A 22 6.32 -3.17 -16.17
CA GLY A 22 6.26 -2.09 -17.16
C GLY A 22 5.17 -1.05 -16.88
N GLN A 23 4.21 -1.32 -16.00
CA GLN A 23 3.19 -0.33 -15.62
C GLN A 23 3.80 0.89 -14.95
N VAL A 24 3.16 2.03 -15.14
CA VAL A 24 3.47 3.26 -14.44
C VAL A 24 2.39 3.54 -13.41
N TRP A 25 2.83 3.75 -12.18
CA TRP A 25 1.99 4.08 -11.05
C TRP A 25 2.37 5.49 -10.59
N GLN A 26 1.40 6.28 -10.15
CA GLN A 26 1.66 7.57 -9.54
C GLN A 26 1.42 7.49 -8.04
N LEU A 27 2.43 7.86 -7.26
CA LEU A 27 2.26 8.24 -5.86
C LEU A 27 1.95 9.74 -5.77
N THR A 28 0.98 10.09 -4.95
CA THR A 28 0.71 11.45 -4.49
C THR A 28 0.68 11.42 -2.97
N ALA A 29 1.66 12.05 -2.34
CA ALA A 29 1.89 12.04 -0.91
C ALA A 29 1.65 13.42 -0.30
N GLN A 30 1.01 13.46 0.86
CA GLN A 30 0.73 14.66 1.64
C GLN A 30 1.30 14.46 3.05
N PRO A 31 2.61 14.71 3.25
CA PRO A 31 3.28 14.49 4.54
C PRO A 31 2.84 15.49 5.60
N THR A 32 2.47 16.71 5.21
CA THR A 32 1.90 17.75 6.06
C THR A 32 0.79 18.51 5.30
N PRO A 33 -0.16 19.16 6.00
CA PRO A 33 -1.19 19.96 5.34
C PRO A 33 -0.57 21.03 4.43
N GLY A 34 -0.91 21.00 3.14
CA GLY A 34 -0.43 21.96 2.15
C GLY A 34 0.83 21.55 1.37
N GLU A 35 1.59 20.56 1.83
CA GLU A 35 2.70 19.96 1.06
C GLU A 35 2.17 18.79 0.23
N THR A 36 2.40 18.80 -1.09
CA THR A 36 2.05 17.67 -1.97
C THR A 36 3.28 17.25 -2.78
N VAL A 37 3.61 15.97 -2.73
CA VAL A 37 4.71 15.37 -3.48
C VAL A 37 4.14 14.34 -4.44
N THR A 38 4.49 14.42 -5.72
CA THR A 38 4.06 13.47 -6.75
C THR A 38 5.25 12.77 -7.38
N ALA A 39 5.14 11.45 -7.56
CA ALA A 39 6.18 10.65 -8.17
C ALA A 39 5.57 9.63 -9.15
N ALA A 40 6.16 9.52 -10.35
CA ALA A 40 5.83 8.47 -11.31
C ALA A 40 6.79 7.29 -11.12
N LEU A 41 6.25 6.12 -10.83
CA LEU A 41 6.95 4.93 -10.40
C LEU A 41 6.74 3.85 -11.45
N ARG A 42 7.81 3.37 -12.07
CA ARG A 42 7.72 2.27 -13.04
C ARG A 42 7.92 0.95 -12.31
N VAL A 43 7.00 0.01 -12.51
CA VAL A 43 7.15 -1.37 -12.04
C VAL A 43 8.20 -2.05 -12.92
N GLU A 44 9.34 -2.42 -12.35
CA GLU A 44 10.48 -2.91 -13.13
C GLU A 44 10.51 -4.43 -13.23
N ARG A 45 10.49 -5.10 -12.08
CA ARG A 45 10.57 -6.56 -11.98
C ARG A 45 9.97 -7.04 -10.68
N GLU A 46 9.59 -8.31 -10.64
CA GLU A 46 9.21 -9.00 -9.42
C GLU A 46 10.46 -9.51 -8.69
N LEU A 47 10.54 -9.28 -7.38
CA LEU A 47 11.69 -9.63 -6.54
C LEU A 47 11.53 -11.02 -5.89
N LEU A 48 10.30 -11.37 -5.50
CA LEU A 48 9.99 -12.60 -4.76
C LEU A 48 8.83 -13.34 -5.45
N PRO A 49 9.05 -13.92 -6.64
CA PRO A 49 7.98 -14.58 -7.41
C PRO A 49 7.49 -15.91 -6.81
N VAL A 50 8.08 -16.34 -5.69
CA VAL A 50 7.87 -17.68 -5.11
C VAL A 50 6.78 -17.71 -4.03
N MET A 51 6.25 -16.54 -3.64
CA MET A 51 5.16 -16.46 -2.66
C MET A 51 3.81 -16.41 -3.37
N PRO A 52 2.96 -17.45 -3.24
CA PRO A 52 1.69 -17.51 -3.98
C PRO A 52 0.66 -16.46 -3.52
N ASP A 53 0.79 -15.97 -2.28
CA ASP A 53 -0.18 -15.09 -1.64
C ASP A 53 0.35 -13.67 -1.38
N ALA A 54 1.50 -13.33 -1.93
CA ALA A 54 2.09 -12.00 -1.82
C ALA A 54 3.16 -11.76 -2.88
N HIS A 55 3.16 -10.56 -3.44
CA HIS A 55 4.09 -10.18 -4.51
C HIS A 55 4.85 -8.92 -4.11
N THR A 56 6.16 -8.92 -4.33
CA THR A 56 7.00 -7.72 -4.15
C THR A 56 7.63 -7.34 -5.47
N PHE A 57 7.45 -6.10 -5.89
CA PHE A 57 8.00 -5.55 -7.12
C PHE A 57 8.99 -4.43 -6.83
N ALA A 58 10.07 -4.38 -7.60
CA ALA A 58 10.96 -3.23 -7.62
C ALA A 58 10.30 -2.06 -8.38
N LEU A 59 10.41 -0.87 -7.82
CA LEU A 59 9.97 0.37 -8.42
C LEU A 59 11.16 1.25 -8.77
N THR A 60 11.17 1.79 -9.99
CA THR A 60 12.18 2.77 -10.43
C THR A 60 11.57 4.18 -10.50
N LEU A 61 12.29 5.16 -9.96
CA LEU A 61 12.03 6.60 -10.04
C LEU A 61 13.35 7.29 -10.45
N PRO A 62 13.35 8.37 -11.26
CA PRO A 62 14.59 9.11 -11.52
C PRO A 62 15.21 9.62 -10.20
N GLY A 63 16.43 9.18 -9.89
CA GLY A 63 17.18 9.58 -8.69
C GLY A 63 16.76 8.89 -7.38
N ALA A 64 15.91 7.86 -7.44
CA ALA A 64 15.37 7.18 -6.27
C ALA A 64 14.95 5.73 -6.58
N GLY A 65 14.73 4.94 -5.54
CA GLY A 65 14.30 3.55 -5.66
C GLY A 65 13.23 3.22 -4.62
N GLY A 66 12.52 2.13 -4.87
CA GLY A 66 11.47 1.68 -3.98
C GLY A 66 10.99 0.26 -4.26
N ASP A 67 10.04 -0.17 -3.45
CA ASP A 67 9.35 -1.43 -3.60
C ASP A 67 7.84 -1.27 -3.47
N LEU A 68 7.13 -2.18 -4.12
CA LEU A 68 5.69 -2.34 -4.03
C LEU A 68 5.40 -3.75 -3.56
N TYR A 69 4.89 -3.87 -2.35
CA TYR A 69 4.34 -5.10 -1.82
C TYR A 69 2.82 -5.12 -2.01
N PHE A 70 2.29 -6.23 -2.52
CA PHE A 70 0.87 -6.47 -2.65
C PHE A 70 0.51 -7.85 -2.07
N SER A 71 -0.47 -7.87 -1.16
CA SER A 71 -1.09 -9.08 -0.62
C SER A 71 -2.49 -9.24 -1.22
N PRO A 72 -2.72 -10.17 -2.17
CA PRO A 72 -4.05 -10.46 -2.70
C PRO A 72 -5.04 -10.90 -1.63
N SER A 73 -4.60 -11.66 -0.62
CA SER A 73 -5.43 -12.21 0.45
C SER A 73 -5.97 -11.13 1.39
N GLU A 74 -5.14 -10.17 1.78
CA GLU A 74 -5.54 -9.05 2.63
C GLU A 74 -6.04 -7.84 1.83
N ARG A 75 -5.85 -7.86 0.50
CA ARG A 75 -6.01 -6.72 -0.40
C ARG A 75 -5.16 -5.53 0.05
N GLY A 76 -4.02 -5.82 0.67
CA GLY A 76 -3.09 -4.85 1.23
C GLY A 76 -2.06 -4.43 0.19
N LEU A 77 -1.74 -3.15 0.16
CA LEU A 77 -0.70 -2.59 -0.69
C LEU A 77 0.22 -1.70 0.15
N VAL A 78 1.51 -2.00 0.13
CA VAL A 78 2.56 -1.16 0.71
C VAL A 78 3.48 -0.69 -0.40
N LEU A 79 3.66 0.61 -0.48
CA LEU A 79 4.61 1.23 -1.38
C LEU A 79 5.64 1.98 -0.55
N SER A 80 6.91 1.60 -0.66
CA SER A 80 8.00 2.35 -0.03
C SER A 80 8.88 2.98 -1.09
N VAL A 81 9.14 4.27 -0.97
CA VAL A 81 10.04 5.01 -1.84
C VAL A 81 11.05 5.76 -0.98
N VAL A 82 12.33 5.57 -1.27
CA VAL A 82 13.42 6.35 -0.69
C VAL A 82 13.69 7.51 -1.64
N TYR A 83 13.29 8.71 -1.23
CA TYR A 83 13.34 9.90 -2.08
C TYR A 83 14.67 10.66 -1.96
N SER A 84 15.34 10.51 -0.83
CA SER A 84 16.71 10.97 -0.57
C SER A 84 17.34 10.07 0.50
N GLU A 85 18.64 10.25 0.77
CA GLU A 85 19.30 9.54 1.89
C GLU A 85 18.64 9.78 3.25
N THR A 86 17.86 10.85 3.39
CA THR A 86 17.29 11.31 4.65
C THR A 86 15.77 11.20 4.73
N ARG A 87 15.08 10.93 3.61
CA ARG A 87 13.61 10.95 3.55
C ARG A 87 13.04 9.75 2.81
N THR A 88 12.18 9.02 3.52
CA THR A 88 11.42 7.88 3.02
C THR A 88 9.93 8.21 3.05
N TYR A 89 9.20 7.75 2.03
CA TYR A 89 7.75 7.73 1.99
C TYR A 89 7.26 6.28 1.99
N ARG A 90 6.42 5.91 2.96
CA ARG A 90 5.75 4.60 3.01
C ARG A 90 4.25 4.80 2.98
N CYS A 91 3.62 4.40 1.88
CA CYS A 91 2.19 4.49 1.69
C CYS A 91 1.55 3.12 1.90
N PHE A 92 0.52 3.07 2.75
CA PHE A 92 -0.23 1.86 3.10
C PHE A 92 -1.68 2.03 2.69
N GLY A 93 -2.22 1.15 1.86
CA GLY A 93 -3.61 1.24 1.42
C GLY A 93 -4.24 -0.12 1.16
N LEU A 94 -5.58 -0.17 1.28
CA LEU A 94 -6.36 -1.32 0.86
C LEU A 94 -6.81 -1.12 -0.59
N TRP A 95 -6.63 -2.13 -1.43
CA TRP A 95 -7.02 -2.12 -2.84
C TRP A 95 -8.47 -2.60 -3.02
N PRO A 96 -9.39 -1.73 -3.46
CA PRO A 96 -10.72 -2.17 -3.89
C PRO A 96 -10.64 -3.00 -5.17
N VAL A 97 -11.43 -4.08 -5.24
CA VAL A 97 -11.53 -4.88 -6.47
C VAL A 97 -11.98 -3.97 -7.62
N GLY A 98 -11.24 -3.99 -8.73
CA GLY A 98 -11.51 -3.15 -9.90
C GLY A 98 -11.12 -1.67 -9.76
N ALA A 99 -10.52 -1.25 -8.64
CA ALA A 99 -10.03 0.13 -8.53
C ALA A 99 -8.87 0.39 -9.50
N ARG A 100 -8.70 1.66 -9.90
CA ARG A 100 -7.45 2.17 -10.50
C ARG A 100 -6.70 3.10 -9.56
N GLN A 101 -7.28 3.40 -8.40
CA GLN A 101 -6.74 4.31 -7.42
C GLN A 101 -6.94 3.75 -6.01
N VAL A 102 -5.91 3.88 -5.17
CA VAL A 102 -5.93 3.57 -3.75
C VAL A 102 -5.60 4.79 -2.94
N ARG A 103 -6.41 5.04 -1.91
CA ARG A 103 -6.14 6.04 -0.87
C ARG A 103 -5.62 5.33 0.36
N GLY A 104 -4.61 5.91 0.99
CA GLY A 104 -3.86 5.27 2.04
C GLY A 104 -3.36 6.24 3.10
N VAL A 105 -2.68 5.63 4.07
CA VAL A 105 -1.98 6.31 5.15
C VAL A 105 -0.51 6.42 4.78
N LEU A 106 0.08 7.59 5.01
CA LEU A 106 1.46 7.90 4.67
C LEU A 106 2.32 8.03 5.93
N LEU A 107 3.39 7.27 6.01
CA LEU A 107 4.52 7.59 6.88
C LEU A 107 5.58 8.31 6.05
N SER A 108 6.10 9.39 6.61
CA SER A 108 7.15 10.19 5.97
C SER A 108 8.13 10.68 7.01
N GLY A 109 9.42 10.66 6.68
CA GLY A 109 10.49 11.09 7.58
C GLY A 109 11.74 10.25 7.38
N SER A 110 12.57 10.15 8.42
CA SER A 110 13.69 9.22 8.40
C SER A 110 13.23 7.77 8.51
N VAL A 111 14.08 6.83 8.07
CA VAL A 111 13.82 5.39 8.23
C VAL A 111 13.51 5.03 9.68
N ALA A 112 14.30 5.55 10.63
CA ALA A 112 14.10 5.33 12.06
C ALA A 112 12.72 5.81 12.53
N GLN A 113 12.33 7.05 12.21
CA GLN A 113 11.02 7.59 12.59
C GLN A 113 9.86 6.77 12.03
N THR A 114 9.93 6.38 10.75
CA THR A 114 8.87 5.58 10.13
C THR A 114 8.77 4.18 10.73
N ASN A 115 9.90 3.55 11.09
CA ASN A 115 9.92 2.27 11.79
C ASN A 115 9.32 2.37 13.21
N ASP A 116 9.62 3.43 13.95
CA ASP A 116 9.04 3.66 15.29
C ASP A 116 7.52 3.88 15.22
N GLN A 117 7.03 4.61 14.22
CA GLN A 117 5.60 4.80 13.99
C GLN A 117 4.90 3.48 13.63
N MET A 118 5.50 2.69 12.74
CA MET A 118 4.99 1.36 12.38
C MET A 118 4.93 0.43 13.59
N THR A 119 5.99 0.41 14.41
CA THR A 119 6.05 -0.39 15.63
C THR A 119 4.96 0.00 16.63
N ARG A 120 4.68 1.30 16.78
CA ARG A 120 3.57 1.79 17.61
C ARG A 120 2.20 1.40 17.04
N ALA A 121 2.03 1.48 15.72
CA ALA A 121 0.78 1.12 15.04
C ALA A 121 0.44 -0.38 15.16
N GLN A 122 1.46 -1.24 15.23
CA GLN A 122 1.31 -2.69 15.38
C GLN A 122 1.15 -3.14 16.85
N ARG A 123 1.08 -2.21 17.83
CA ARG A 123 0.86 -2.58 19.23
C ARG A 123 -0.58 -3.04 19.43
N GLY A 124 -0.77 -4.34 19.50
CA GLY A 124 -2.08 -5.00 19.62
C GLY A 124 -2.06 -6.25 18.75
N SER A 125 -2.55 -7.36 19.27
CA SER A 125 -2.26 -8.72 18.78
C SER A 125 -2.70 -9.06 17.35
N ASP A 126 -3.44 -8.18 16.67
CA ASP A 126 -3.90 -8.40 15.30
C ASP A 126 -2.90 -7.79 14.31
N TYR A 127 -2.13 -8.66 13.65
CA TYR A 127 -1.12 -8.29 12.66
C TYR A 127 -1.71 -8.10 11.25
N SER A 128 -3.03 -8.08 11.10
CA SER A 128 -3.67 -7.85 9.82
C SER A 128 -3.34 -6.47 9.24
N PHE A 129 -3.33 -6.39 7.91
CA PHE A 129 -3.15 -5.12 7.20
C PHE A 129 -4.17 -4.05 7.63
N GLN A 130 -5.39 -4.46 7.94
CA GLN A 130 -6.48 -3.59 8.38
C GLN A 130 -6.20 -3.01 9.77
N ALA A 131 -5.75 -3.85 10.70
CA ALA A 131 -5.33 -3.42 12.04
C ALA A 131 -4.13 -2.47 11.96
N LEU A 132 -3.14 -2.78 11.12
CA LEU A 132 -2.00 -1.89 10.86
C LEU A 132 -2.48 -0.51 10.38
N MET A 133 -3.32 -0.44 9.33
CA MET A 133 -3.82 0.85 8.85
C MET A 133 -4.60 1.62 9.91
N ALA A 134 -5.41 0.94 10.72
CA ALA A 134 -6.13 1.57 11.82
C ALA A 134 -5.17 2.16 12.86
N GLY A 135 -4.12 1.42 13.21
CA GLY A 135 -3.04 1.88 14.09
C GLY A 135 -2.31 3.09 13.52
N LEU A 136 -1.95 3.05 12.23
CA LEU A 136 -1.24 4.14 11.55
C LEU A 136 -2.05 5.46 11.55
N ARG A 137 -3.38 5.38 11.37
CA ARG A 137 -4.25 6.56 11.47
C ARG A 137 -4.26 7.17 12.87
N ARG A 138 -4.27 6.33 13.91
CA ARG A 138 -4.29 6.79 15.31
C ARG A 138 -3.00 7.49 15.72
N VAL A 139 -1.86 7.11 15.15
CA VAL A 139 -0.56 7.76 15.44
C VAL A 139 -0.34 9.07 14.68
N GLY A 140 -1.34 9.58 13.95
CA GLY A 140 -1.29 10.87 13.27
C GLY A 140 -0.46 10.89 11.98
N ALA A 141 -0.41 9.76 11.26
CA ALA A 141 0.25 9.66 9.97
C ALA A 141 -0.46 10.51 8.88
N GLY A 142 0.28 10.91 7.84
CA GLY A 142 -0.23 11.69 6.72
C GLY A 142 -1.12 10.86 5.76
N SER A 143 -1.42 11.43 4.58
CA SER A 143 -2.21 10.75 3.54
C SER A 143 -1.43 10.52 2.27
N CYS A 144 -1.80 9.48 1.55
CA CYS A 144 -1.29 9.20 0.21
C CYS A 144 -2.38 8.69 -0.73
N THR A 145 -2.15 8.85 -2.02
CA THR A 145 -2.94 8.27 -3.09
C THR A 145 -2.01 7.61 -4.08
N ILE A 146 -2.34 6.40 -4.50
CA ILE A 146 -1.62 5.63 -5.50
C ILE A 146 -2.56 5.40 -6.68
N THR A 147 -2.16 5.80 -7.89
CA THR A 147 -3.00 5.72 -9.09
C THR A 147 -2.29 4.93 -10.19
N LEU A 148 -2.95 3.92 -10.74
CA LEU A 148 -2.51 3.20 -11.93
C LEU A 148 -2.73 4.09 -13.17
N ARG A 149 -1.64 4.52 -13.81
CA ARG A 149 -1.66 5.39 -15.00
C ARG A 149 -1.86 4.56 -16.26
#